data_AF-W4S1E6-F1
#
_entry.id   AF-W4S1E6-F1
#
_cell.length_a   1.000
_cell.length_b   1.000
_cell.length_c   1.000
_cell.angle_alpha   90.00
_cell.angle_beta   90.00
_cell.angle_gamma   90.00
#
_symmetry.space_group_name_H-M   'P 1'
#
loop_
_entity.id
_entity.type
_entity.pdbx_description
1 polymer ?
#
loop_
_entity_poly.entity_id
_entity_poly.type
_entity_poly.pdbx_seq_one_letter_code
_entity_poly.pdbx_strand_id
1 'polypeptide(L)'
;MSPLVNAAGSALIQNDIVVFGLIAATLGAVFWTSSREQGMWRRFYAVVPALLLCYLLPGIYNTIGLIDGANTRLYNPIARDVLLPAALILLTLSIDLRAILGLGPKLVAMYLGASLSIMLGAVVAFWVMGWVHPATVAGDTWAGMAALAGSWIGGGANMLAMREVFDVDATTFGQFAVVDVGVGYVWM
;
A
#
# COMPACT_ATOMS: atom_id res chain seq x y z
N MET A 1 -4.97 -42.50 5.28
CA MET A 1 -4.15 -42.03 6.40
C MET A 1 -3.30 -40.90 5.85
N SER A 2 -3.51 -39.61 6.10
CA SER A 2 -4.24 -38.86 7.13
C SER A 2 -4.53 -37.44 6.57
N PRO A 3 -5.65 -36.78 6.92
CA PRO A 3 -5.88 -35.38 6.59
C PRO A 3 -5.17 -34.51 7.62
N LEU A 4 -4.15 -33.76 7.22
CA LEU A 4 -3.53 -32.72 8.04
C LEU A 4 -3.19 -31.52 7.16
N VAL A 5 -4.23 -30.79 6.74
CA VAL A 5 -4.08 -29.36 6.45
C VAL A 5 -5.05 -28.64 7.37
N ASN A 6 -4.45 -28.30 8.51
CA ASN A 6 -4.74 -27.21 9.44
C ASN A 6 -6.11 -26.54 9.32
N ALA A 7 -6.88 -26.61 10.41
CA ALA A 7 -8.04 -25.78 10.64
C ALA A 7 -7.65 -24.30 10.47
N ALA A 8 -8.11 -23.66 9.39
CA ALA A 8 -8.31 -22.22 9.41
C ALA A 8 -9.37 -21.99 10.49
N GLY A 9 -8.92 -21.65 11.71
CA GLY A 9 -9.81 -21.22 12.76
C GLY A 9 -10.68 -20.10 12.19
N SER A 10 -11.98 -20.28 12.25
CA SER A 10 -12.97 -19.25 11.95
C SER A 10 -12.48 -17.94 12.56
N ALA A 11 -12.22 -16.92 11.73
CA ALA A 11 -11.80 -15.61 12.23
C ALA A 11 -12.77 -15.15 13.34
N LEU A 12 -12.22 -14.57 14.41
CA LEU A 12 -13.00 -14.25 15.60
C LEU A 12 -14.15 -13.27 15.29
N ILE A 13 -13.89 -12.31 14.41
CA ILE A 13 -14.87 -11.34 13.94
C ILE A 13 -15.26 -11.68 12.49
N GLN A 14 -16.49 -12.16 12.30
CA GLN A 14 -17.02 -12.52 10.98
C GLN A 14 -17.95 -11.44 10.38
N ASN A 15 -18.39 -10.46 11.18
CA ASN A 15 -19.32 -9.44 10.72
C ASN A 15 -18.57 -8.28 10.06
N ASP A 16 -18.76 -8.08 8.76
CA ASP A 16 -18.11 -7.02 7.97
C ASP A 16 -18.31 -5.60 8.54
N ILE A 17 -19.46 -5.31 9.18
CA ILE A 17 -19.70 -4.00 9.81
C ILE A 17 -18.78 -3.81 11.03
N VAL A 18 -18.58 -4.87 11.81
CA VAL A 18 -17.69 -4.84 12.97
C VAL A 18 -16.24 -4.74 12.51
N VAL A 19 -15.85 -5.45 11.45
CA VAL A 19 -14.52 -5.32 10.83
C VAL A 19 -14.29 -3.89 10.33
N PHE A 20 -15.28 -3.29 9.66
CA PHE A 20 -15.20 -1.89 9.23
C PHE A 20 -15.04 -0.94 10.42
N GLY A 21 -15.85 -1.10 11.46
CA GLY A 21 -15.75 -0.31 12.68
C GLY A 21 -14.38 -0.42 13.36
N LEU A 22 -13.81 -1.62 13.40
CA LEU A 22 -12.47 -1.88 13.93
C LEU A 22 -11.39 -1.17 13.12
N ILE A 23 -11.43 -1.27 11.78
CA ILE A 23 -10.45 -0.61 10.90
C ILE A 23 -10.61 0.91 10.98
N ALA A 24 -11.84 1.43 10.94
CA ALA A 24 -12.11 2.86 11.07
C ALA A 24 -11.64 3.42 12.42
N ALA A 25 -11.89 2.69 13.52
CA ALA A 25 -11.40 3.06 14.85
C ALA A 25 -9.87 3.02 14.93
N THR A 26 -9.23 2.03 14.31
CA THR A 26 -7.77 1.92 14.23
C THR A 26 -7.17 3.11 13.47
N LEU A 27 -7.71 3.45 12.29
CA LEU A 27 -7.29 4.61 11.50
C LEU A 27 -7.49 5.92 12.29
N GLY A 28 -8.66 6.08 12.94
CA GLY A 28 -8.96 7.22 13.78
C GLY A 28 -7.97 7.36 14.93
N ALA A 29 -7.63 6.27 15.62
CA ALA A 29 -6.63 6.28 16.69
C ALA A 29 -5.23 6.63 16.19
N VAL A 30 -4.81 6.08 15.04
CA VAL A 30 -3.49 6.36 14.44
C VAL A 30 -3.38 7.83 14.04
N PHE A 31 -4.37 8.39 13.32
CA PHE A 31 -4.32 9.81 12.93
C PHE A 31 -4.49 10.76 14.11
N TRP A 32 -5.32 10.40 15.09
CA TRP A 32 -5.48 11.21 16.30
C TRP A 32 -4.21 11.23 17.16
N THR A 33 -3.51 10.10 17.28
CA THR A 33 -2.23 10.07 18.02
C THR A 33 -1.09 10.69 17.21
N SER A 34 -1.09 10.60 15.88
CA SER A 34 -0.05 11.21 15.03
C SER A 34 -0.17 12.74 14.93
N SER A 35 -1.37 13.29 15.04
CA SER A 35 -1.60 14.74 15.10
C SER A 35 -1.19 15.40 16.43
N ARG A 36 -0.73 14.63 17.42
CA ARG A 36 -0.26 15.17 18.70
C ARG A 36 1.14 15.79 18.56
N GLU A 37 1.22 17.10 18.75
CA GLU A 37 2.48 17.85 18.63
C GLU A 37 3.40 17.76 19.86
N GLN A 38 2.94 17.16 20.96
CA GLN A 38 3.69 17.06 22.22
C GLN A 38 3.53 15.68 22.87
N GLY A 39 4.53 15.29 23.66
CA GLY A 39 4.54 14.05 24.45
C GLY A 39 5.19 12.85 23.78
N MET A 40 4.89 11.65 24.30
CA MET A 40 5.47 10.39 23.85
C MET A 40 5.10 10.07 22.39
N TRP A 41 3.87 10.37 21.98
CA TRP A 41 3.38 10.07 20.63
C TRP A 41 4.16 10.80 19.54
N ARG A 42 4.53 12.08 19.74
CA ARG A 42 5.40 12.79 18.81
C ARG A 42 6.74 12.09 18.61
N ARG A 43 7.36 11.60 19.69
CA ARG A 43 8.66 10.89 19.60
C ARG A 43 8.52 9.56 18.89
N PHE A 44 7.42 8.86 19.12
CA PHE A 44 7.12 7.61 18.44
C PHE A 44 6.89 7.83 16.93
N TYR A 45 6.05 8.81 16.56
CA TYR A 45 5.76 9.13 15.14
C TYR A 45 6.91 9.84 14.42
N ALA A 46 7.93 10.31 15.14
CA ALA A 46 9.20 10.76 14.56
C ALA A 46 10.10 9.60 14.09
N VAL A 47 9.78 8.36 14.48
CA VAL A 47 10.51 7.15 14.07
C VAL A 47 9.61 6.24 13.22
N VAL A 48 8.33 6.11 13.60
CA VAL A 48 7.37 5.21 12.96
C VAL A 48 6.30 6.01 12.23
N PRO A 49 6.23 5.97 10.89
CA PRO A 49 5.23 6.71 10.13
C PRO A 49 3.80 6.25 10.41
N ALA A 50 2.86 7.18 10.41
CA ALA A 50 1.44 6.86 10.58
C ALA A 50 0.93 5.91 9.48
N LEU A 51 1.31 6.16 8.22
CA LEU A 51 0.93 5.29 7.09
C LEU A 51 1.43 3.85 7.27
N LEU A 52 2.63 3.67 7.81
CA LEU A 52 3.18 2.33 8.07
C LEU A 52 2.30 1.58 9.07
N LEU A 53 1.84 2.25 10.13
CA LEU A 53 0.90 1.64 11.08
C LEU A 53 -0.46 1.32 10.45
N CYS A 54 -0.93 2.15 9.52
CA CYS A 54 -2.16 1.88 8.78
C CYS A 54 -2.08 0.61 7.92
N TYR A 55 -0.88 0.22 7.45
CA TYR A 55 -0.66 -1.07 6.78
C TYR A 55 -0.41 -2.22 7.77
N LEU A 56 0.38 -1.97 8.81
CA LEU A 56 0.85 -3.01 9.72
C LEU A 56 -0.25 -3.53 10.65
N LEU A 57 -1.04 -2.64 11.26
CA LEU A 57 -2.04 -3.04 12.27
C LEU A 57 -3.13 -3.96 11.69
N PRO A 58 -3.75 -3.66 10.52
CA PRO A 58 -4.68 -4.60 9.89
C PRO A 58 -4.03 -5.92 9.48
N GLY A 59 -2.76 -5.90 9.06
CA GLY A 59 -1.99 -7.10 8.77
C GLY A 59 -1.80 -7.99 10.00
N ILE A 60 -1.54 -7.40 11.17
CA ILE A 60 -1.47 -8.11 12.45
C ILE A 60 -2.82 -8.73 12.79
N TYR A 61 -3.92 -7.97 12.67
CA TYR A 61 -5.27 -8.49 12.92
C TYR A 61 -5.58 -9.73 12.08
N ASN A 62 -5.18 -9.72 10.80
CA ASN A 62 -5.33 -10.86 9.92
C ASN A 62 -4.45 -12.05 10.36
N THR A 63 -3.17 -11.78 10.68
CA THR A 63 -2.19 -12.82 11.06
C THR A 63 -2.57 -13.55 12.36
N ILE A 64 -3.13 -12.85 13.34
CA ILE A 64 -3.59 -13.45 14.61
C ILE A 64 -4.99 -14.08 14.51
N GLY A 65 -5.63 -14.04 13.34
CA GLY A 65 -6.98 -14.57 13.12
C GLY A 65 -8.11 -13.73 13.74
N LEU A 66 -7.86 -12.45 14.03
CA LEU A 66 -8.89 -11.54 14.55
C LEU A 66 -9.91 -11.18 13.46
N ILE A 67 -9.42 -10.96 12.24
CA ILE A 67 -10.23 -10.69 11.04
C ILE A 67 -9.83 -11.64 9.92
N ASP A 68 -10.74 -11.89 8.99
CA ASP A 68 -10.43 -12.57 7.72
C ASP A 68 -10.37 -11.55 6.59
N GLY A 69 -9.16 -11.16 6.22
CA GLY A 69 -8.94 -10.19 5.14
C GLY A 69 -9.24 -10.75 3.74
N ALA A 70 -9.33 -12.06 3.57
CA ALA A 70 -9.53 -12.72 2.28
C ALA A 70 -11.03 -12.89 1.95
N ASN A 71 -11.86 -13.18 2.95
CA ASN A 71 -13.29 -13.45 2.76
C ASN A 71 -14.21 -12.26 3.10
N THR A 72 -13.66 -11.14 3.57
CA THR A 72 -14.46 -9.94 3.87
C THR A 72 -14.89 -9.18 2.61
N ARG A 73 -16.14 -8.68 2.60
CA ARG A 73 -16.62 -7.78 1.54
C ARG A 73 -16.16 -6.33 1.72
N LEU A 74 -15.33 -6.07 2.73
CA LEU A 74 -14.90 -4.74 3.06
C LEU A 74 -13.93 -4.15 2.05
N TYR A 75 -12.97 -4.93 1.56
CA TYR A 75 -12.07 -4.50 0.50
C TYR A 75 -12.81 -4.37 -0.84
N ASN A 76 -13.54 -5.40 -1.22
CA ASN A 76 -14.34 -5.47 -2.43
C ASN A 76 -15.80 -5.84 -2.08
N PRO A 77 -16.80 -4.97 -2.30
CA PRO A 77 -16.77 -3.74 -3.11
C PRO A 77 -16.60 -2.42 -2.31
N ILE A 78 -16.68 -2.43 -0.97
CA ILE A 78 -16.85 -1.17 -0.22
C ILE A 78 -15.63 -0.24 -0.35
N ALA A 79 -14.42 -0.69 -0.04
CA ALA A 79 -13.25 0.16 -0.10
C ALA A 79 -12.83 0.47 -1.56
N ARG A 80 -12.74 -0.55 -2.41
CA ARG A 80 -12.27 -0.44 -3.79
C ARG A 80 -13.24 0.28 -4.72
N ASP A 81 -14.53 -0.05 -4.66
CA ASP A 81 -15.50 0.41 -5.69
C ASP A 81 -16.30 1.63 -5.24
N VAL A 82 -16.34 1.92 -3.93
CA VAL A 82 -17.09 3.06 -3.38
C VAL A 82 -16.15 4.11 -2.79
N LEU A 83 -15.33 3.75 -1.80
CA LEU A 83 -14.52 4.73 -1.06
C LEU A 83 -13.36 5.28 -1.89
N LEU A 84 -12.65 4.42 -2.65
CA LEU A 84 -11.51 4.83 -3.45
C LEU A 84 -11.90 5.82 -4.57
N PRO A 85 -12.92 5.56 -5.41
CA PRO A 85 -13.35 6.53 -6.43
C PRO A 85 -13.82 7.84 -5.81
N ALA A 86 -14.56 7.80 -4.70
CA ALA A 86 -14.99 9.00 -3.99
C ALA A 86 -13.78 9.82 -3.48
N ALA A 87 -12.77 9.17 -2.91
CA ALA A 87 -11.54 9.82 -2.46
C ALA A 87 -10.76 10.46 -3.61
N LEU A 88 -10.68 9.79 -4.77
CA LEU A 88 -10.04 10.34 -5.97
C LEU A 88 -10.76 11.59 -6.48
N ILE A 89 -12.10 11.59 -6.51
CA ILE A 89 -12.87 12.78 -6.88
C ILE A 89 -12.57 13.94 -5.92
N LEU A 90 -12.63 13.70 -4.61
CA LEU A 90 -12.33 14.73 -3.60
C LEU A 90 -10.89 15.27 -3.72
N LEU A 91 -9.93 14.39 -3.99
CA LEU A 91 -8.55 14.78 -4.27
C LEU A 91 -8.47 15.67 -5.51
N THR A 92 -9.10 15.29 -6.62
CA THR A 92 -9.09 16.08 -7.86
C THR A 92 -9.74 17.45 -7.70
N LEU A 93 -10.80 17.58 -6.89
CA LEU A 93 -11.43 18.86 -6.58
C LEU A 93 -10.52 19.78 -5.75
N SER A 94 -9.57 19.21 -5.00
CA SER A 94 -8.62 19.96 -4.16
C SER A 94 -7.37 20.40 -4.94
N ILE A 95 -7.17 19.91 -6.16
CA ILE A 95 -5.99 20.18 -6.98
C ILE A 95 -6.19 21.43 -7.85
N ASP A 96 -5.22 22.34 -7.84
CA ASP A 96 -5.18 23.48 -8.76
C ASP A 96 -4.69 23.03 -10.16
N LEU A 97 -5.65 22.64 -11.01
CA LEU A 97 -5.37 22.26 -12.39
C LEU A 97 -4.74 23.38 -13.23
N ARG A 98 -5.02 24.65 -12.92
CA ARG A 98 -4.46 25.78 -13.68
C ARG A 98 -2.98 25.94 -13.39
N ALA A 99 -2.57 25.83 -12.13
CA ALA A 99 -1.16 25.84 -11.75
C ALA A 99 -0.38 24.70 -12.39
N ILE A 100 -0.94 23.48 -12.39
CA ILE A 100 -0.33 22.30 -13.04
C ILE A 100 -0.16 22.54 -14.54
N LEU A 101 -1.19 23.02 -15.23
CA LEU A 101 -1.11 23.33 -16.67
C LEU A 101 -0.10 24.45 -16.96
N GLY A 102 0.07 25.41 -16.04
CA GLY A 102 1.06 26.48 -16.12
C GLY A 102 2.52 26.01 -16.15
N LEU A 103 2.81 24.79 -15.67
CA LEU A 103 4.14 24.17 -15.78
C LEU A 103 4.46 23.70 -17.22
N GLY A 104 3.43 23.49 -18.04
CA GLY A 104 3.53 23.17 -19.47
C GLY A 104 4.48 21.99 -19.77
N PRO A 105 5.37 22.11 -20.79
CA PRO A 105 6.21 21.00 -21.24
C PRO A 105 7.27 20.56 -20.22
N LYS A 106 7.63 21.43 -19.26
CA LYS A 106 8.61 21.09 -18.22
C LYS A 106 8.08 20.00 -17.29
N LEU A 107 6.79 20.06 -16.94
CA LEU A 107 6.14 19.02 -16.13
C LEU A 107 6.19 17.67 -16.84
N VAL A 108 5.85 17.64 -18.13
CA VAL A 108 5.86 16.40 -18.93
C VAL A 108 7.27 15.83 -19.03
N ALA A 109 8.27 16.67 -19.33
CA ALA A 109 9.66 16.23 -19.41
C ALA A 109 10.17 15.67 -18.07
N MET A 110 9.85 16.35 -16.95
CA MET A 110 10.20 15.89 -15.61
C MET A 110 9.52 14.56 -15.27
N TYR A 111 8.23 14.42 -15.56
CA TYR A 111 7.47 13.19 -15.34
C TYR A 111 8.02 12.02 -16.14
N LEU A 112 8.31 12.22 -17.44
CA LEU A 112 8.87 11.18 -18.29
C LEU A 112 10.29 10.80 -17.86
N GLY A 113 11.13 11.80 -17.50
CA GLY A 113 12.47 11.54 -16.98
C GLY A 113 12.45 10.73 -15.68
N ALA A 114 11.59 11.11 -14.73
CA ALA A 114 11.40 10.38 -13.48
C ALA A 114 10.87 8.96 -13.73
N SER A 115 9.84 8.81 -14.57
CA SER A 115 9.25 7.51 -14.91
C SER A 115 10.27 6.57 -15.55
N LEU A 116 11.04 7.05 -16.54
CA LEU A 116 12.09 6.26 -17.18
C LEU A 116 13.18 5.87 -16.18
N SER A 117 13.55 6.78 -15.27
CA SER A 117 14.54 6.47 -14.24
C SER A 117 14.07 5.35 -13.29
N ILE A 118 12.80 5.35 -12.89
CA ILE A 118 12.20 4.30 -12.05
C ILE A 118 12.18 2.98 -12.82
N MET A 119 11.75 2.98 -14.09
CA MET A 119 11.73 1.78 -14.93
C MET A 119 13.13 1.18 -15.11
N LEU A 120 14.14 2.02 -15.40
CA LEU A 120 15.53 1.58 -15.51
C LEU A 120 16.05 1.05 -14.17
N GLY A 121 15.74 1.73 -13.06
CA GLY A 121 16.11 1.29 -11.73
C GLY A 121 15.56 -0.10 -11.39
N ALA A 122 14.30 -0.38 -11.73
CA ALA A 122 13.70 -1.70 -11.55
C ALA A 122 14.39 -2.77 -12.39
N VAL A 123 14.67 -2.51 -13.67
CA VAL A 123 15.40 -3.45 -14.55
C VAL A 123 16.80 -3.74 -14.03
N VAL A 124 17.54 -2.70 -13.63
CA VAL A 124 18.89 -2.84 -13.06
C VAL A 124 18.85 -3.61 -11.75
N ALA A 125 17.88 -3.34 -10.88
CA ALA A 125 17.71 -4.07 -9.62
C ALA A 125 17.48 -5.57 -9.87
N PHE A 126 16.58 -5.93 -10.79
CA PHE A 126 16.33 -7.33 -11.13
C PHE A 126 17.56 -8.00 -11.76
N TRP A 127 18.28 -7.28 -12.61
CA TRP A 127 19.51 -7.78 -13.22
C TRP A 127 20.59 -8.06 -12.19
N VAL A 128 20.86 -7.11 -11.27
CA VAL A 128 21.86 -7.27 -10.20
C VAL A 128 21.44 -8.38 -9.23
N MET A 129 20.18 -8.37 -8.78
CA MET A 129 19.68 -9.39 -7.84
C MET A 129 19.64 -10.79 -8.47
N GLY A 130 19.47 -10.88 -9.79
CA GLY A 130 19.61 -12.14 -10.52
C GLY A 130 21.01 -12.76 -10.41
N TRP A 131 22.05 -11.97 -10.16
CA TRP A 131 23.42 -12.46 -9.98
C TRP A 131 23.77 -12.69 -8.52
N VAL A 132 23.32 -11.79 -7.63
CA VAL A 132 23.65 -11.83 -6.20
C VAL A 132 22.80 -12.85 -5.45
N HIS A 133 21.50 -12.89 -5.72
CA HIS A 133 20.56 -13.79 -5.03
C HIS A 133 19.37 -14.13 -5.94
N PRO A 134 19.52 -15.11 -6.87
CA PRO A 134 18.50 -15.41 -7.88
C PRO A 134 17.11 -15.71 -7.31
N ALA A 135 17.04 -16.26 -6.09
CA ALA A 135 15.78 -16.59 -5.44
C ALA A 135 14.93 -15.35 -5.08
N THR A 136 15.50 -14.14 -4.98
CA THR A 136 14.71 -12.92 -4.70
C THR A 136 13.99 -12.37 -5.93
N VAL A 137 14.43 -12.73 -7.14
CA VAL A 137 13.79 -12.30 -8.39
C VAL A 137 12.98 -13.41 -9.05
N ALA A 138 12.95 -14.60 -8.42
CA ALA A 138 12.17 -15.72 -8.88
C ALA A 138 10.66 -15.52 -8.60
N GLY A 139 9.82 -16.21 -9.37
CA GLY A 139 8.37 -16.19 -9.21
C GLY A 139 7.74 -14.84 -9.53
N ASP A 140 6.69 -14.48 -8.77
CA ASP A 140 5.84 -13.31 -9.05
C ASP A 140 6.35 -11.99 -8.46
N THR A 141 7.60 -11.96 -7.99
CA THR A 141 8.22 -10.76 -7.40
C THR A 141 8.23 -9.58 -8.37
N TRP A 142 8.31 -9.84 -9.68
CA TRP A 142 8.24 -8.81 -10.72
C TRP A 142 6.90 -8.05 -10.71
N ALA A 143 5.80 -8.73 -10.38
CA ALA A 143 4.47 -8.13 -10.36
C ALA A 143 4.32 -7.20 -9.14
N GLY A 144 4.89 -7.60 -8.00
CA GLY A 144 5.03 -6.72 -6.84
C GLY A 144 5.91 -5.49 -7.11
N MET A 145 7.02 -5.67 -7.84
CA MET A 145 7.86 -4.55 -8.30
C MET A 145 7.11 -3.63 -9.27
N ALA A 146 6.29 -4.17 -10.16
CA ALA A 146 5.45 -3.37 -11.04
C ALA A 146 4.44 -2.51 -10.25
N ALA A 147 3.85 -3.08 -9.18
CA ALA A 147 3.00 -2.33 -8.26
C ALA A 147 3.77 -1.22 -7.53
N LEU A 148 4.97 -1.50 -7.00
CA LEU A 148 5.83 -0.51 -6.36
C LEU A 148 6.22 0.63 -7.31
N ALA A 149 6.64 0.30 -8.54
CA ALA A 149 6.94 1.30 -9.56
C ALA A 149 5.70 2.15 -9.90
N GLY A 150 4.52 1.54 -9.91
CA GLY A 150 3.24 2.24 -10.01
C GLY A 150 3.07 3.30 -8.92
N SER A 151 3.43 2.98 -7.67
CA SER A 151 3.41 3.94 -6.55
C SER A 151 4.36 5.11 -6.76
N TRP A 152 5.59 4.86 -7.19
CA TRP A 152 6.59 5.93 -7.33
C TRP A 152 6.35 6.82 -8.56
N ILE A 153 5.67 6.30 -9.59
CA ILE A 153 5.30 7.08 -10.77
C ILE A 153 4.00 7.88 -10.54
N GLY A 154 3.00 7.29 -9.86
CA GLY A 154 1.64 7.84 -9.82
C GLY A 154 0.90 7.70 -8.48
N GLY A 155 1.60 7.33 -7.40
CA GLY A 155 1.08 7.21 -6.04
C GLY A 155 0.33 5.90 -5.76
N GLY A 156 -0.15 5.75 -4.53
CA GLY A 156 -0.80 4.52 -4.04
C GLY A 156 -2.04 4.07 -4.82
N ALA A 157 -2.76 5.01 -5.47
CA ALA A 157 -3.86 4.66 -6.36
C ALA A 157 -3.37 3.91 -7.62
N ASN A 158 -2.25 4.35 -8.19
CA ASN A 158 -1.64 3.69 -9.34
C ASN A 158 -1.01 2.35 -8.93
N MET A 159 -0.42 2.27 -7.74
CA MET A 159 0.03 0.99 -7.15
C MET A 159 -1.13 -0.02 -7.04
N LEU A 160 -2.30 0.42 -6.57
CA LEU A 160 -3.48 -0.43 -6.47
C LEU A 160 -4.00 -0.84 -7.85
N ALA A 161 -3.99 0.07 -8.83
CA ALA A 161 -4.35 -0.29 -10.20
C ALA A 161 -3.41 -1.36 -10.78
N MET A 162 -2.10 -1.25 -10.54
CA MET A 162 -1.12 -2.26 -10.96
C MET A 162 -1.34 -3.61 -10.28
N ARG A 163 -1.73 -3.62 -8.99
CA ARG A 163 -2.12 -4.86 -8.29
C ARG A 163 -3.24 -5.59 -9.03
N GLU A 164 -4.27 -4.86 -9.44
CA GLU A 164 -5.45 -5.43 -10.10
C GLU A 164 -5.15 -5.86 -11.55
N VAL A 165 -4.31 -5.11 -12.27
CA VAL A 165 -3.92 -5.44 -13.65
C VAL A 165 -3.02 -6.68 -13.71
N PHE A 166 -2.11 -6.82 -12.75
CA PHE A 166 -1.15 -7.92 -12.71
C PHE A 166 -1.53 -9.04 -11.74
N ASP A 167 -2.75 -9.01 -11.18
CA ASP A 167 -3.27 -9.97 -10.20
C ASP A 167 -2.28 -10.26 -9.05
N VAL A 168 -1.66 -9.20 -8.52
CA VAL A 168 -0.68 -9.32 -7.43
C VAL A 168 -1.41 -9.75 -6.17
N ASP A 169 -1.00 -10.90 -5.62
CA ASP A 169 -1.60 -11.45 -4.42
C ASP A 169 -1.45 -10.50 -3.22
N ALA A 170 -2.36 -10.62 -2.26
CA ALA A 170 -2.43 -9.72 -1.12
C ALA A 170 -1.15 -9.71 -0.26
N THR A 171 -0.43 -10.84 -0.19
CA THR A 171 0.80 -10.98 0.60
C THR A 171 1.92 -10.22 -0.08
N THR A 172 2.17 -10.49 -1.36
CA THR A 172 3.20 -9.79 -2.14
C THR A 172 2.91 -8.29 -2.18
N PHE A 173 1.66 -7.91 -2.46
CA PHE A 173 1.26 -6.51 -2.45
C PHE A 173 1.51 -5.83 -1.11
N GLY A 174 1.17 -6.49 0.00
CA GLY A 174 1.39 -5.98 1.35
C GLY A 174 2.89 -5.77 1.67
N GLN A 175 3.75 -6.71 1.27
CA GLN A 175 5.20 -6.59 1.44
C GLN A 175 5.74 -5.36 0.69
N PHE A 176 5.36 -5.20 -0.58
CA PHE A 176 5.80 -4.06 -1.39
C PHE A 176 5.22 -2.72 -0.89
N ALA A 177 3.98 -2.69 -0.38
CA ALA A 177 3.39 -1.48 0.20
C ALA A 177 4.13 -1.02 1.46
N VAL A 178 4.59 -1.96 2.30
CA VAL A 178 5.43 -1.64 3.46
C VAL A 178 6.77 -1.06 3.02
N VAL A 179 7.39 -1.64 1.99
CA VAL A 179 8.65 -1.13 1.41
C VAL A 179 8.45 0.27 0.84
N ASP A 180 7.36 0.52 0.12
CA ASP A 180 7.01 1.82 -0.45
C ASP A 180 7.00 2.92 0.62
N VAL A 181 6.22 2.72 1.68
CA VAL A 181 6.10 3.67 2.78
C VAL A 181 7.42 3.82 3.54
N GLY A 182 8.12 2.71 3.79
CA GLY A 182 9.38 2.70 4.52
C GLY A 182 10.48 3.49 3.79
N VAL A 183 10.69 3.21 2.50
CA VAL A 183 11.67 3.91 1.68
C VAL A 183 11.28 5.37 1.49
N GLY A 184 10.01 5.65 1.21
CA GLY A 184 9.51 7.00 1.04
C GLY A 184 9.78 7.88 2.26
N TYR A 185 9.59 7.34 3.47
CA TYR A 185 9.84 8.06 4.71
C TYR A 185 11.33 8.19 5.09
N VAL A 186 12.16 7.19 4.77
CA VAL A 186 13.60 7.30 5.05
C VAL A 186 14.27 8.31 4.11
N TRP A 187 13.77 8.43 2.88
CA TRP A 187 14.29 9.37 1.90
C TRP A 187 13.83 10.81 2.14
N MET A 188 12.53 11.03 2.39
CA MET A 188 11.90 12.36 2.50
C MET A 188 11.68 12.81 3.94
#